data_AF-A0A920MH54-F1
#
_entry.id   AF-A0A920MH54-F1
#
_cell.length_a   1.000
_cell.length_b   1.000
_cell.length_c   1.000
_cell.angle_alpha   90.00
_cell.angle_beta   90.00
_cell.angle_gamma   90.00
#
_symmetry.space_group_name_H-M   'P 1'
#
loop_
_entity.id
_entity.type
_entity.pdbx_description
1 polymer ?
#
loop_
_entity_poly.entity_id
_entity_poly.type
_entity_poly.pdbx_seq_one_letter_code
_entity_poly.pdbx_strand_id
1 'polypeptide(L)'
;MQLRPGIETIGEQEMIHYAVMMSKGQKMPDGSEIMIIDSRTPDWTAKGMIPGAVNLPWTLLSERKGADPISIAEIMTEQFWSK
;
A
#
# COMPACT_ATOMS: atom_id res chain seq x y z
N MET A 1 -3.38 -6.05 16.64
CA MET A 1 -4.24 -7.23 16.34
C MET A 1 -3.67 -7.90 15.11
N GLN A 2 -3.45 -9.21 15.11
CA GLN A 2 -2.85 -9.92 13.97
C GLN A 2 -3.93 -10.70 13.23
N LEU A 3 -4.19 -10.35 11.97
CA LEU A 3 -5.23 -10.99 11.15
C LEU A 3 -4.75 -12.35 10.62
N ARG A 4 -3.48 -12.41 10.19
CA ARG A 4 -2.74 -13.59 9.69
C ARG A 4 -1.22 -13.36 9.84
N PRO A 5 -0.37 -14.40 9.76
CA PRO A 5 1.08 -14.20 9.71
C PRO A 5 1.48 -13.20 8.61
N GLY A 6 2.34 -12.24 8.94
CA GLY A 6 2.74 -11.16 8.03
C GLY A 6 1.71 -10.04 7.84
N ILE A 7 0.54 -10.09 8.49
CA ILE A 7 -0.49 -9.04 8.42
C ILE A 7 -0.79 -8.52 9.83
N GLU A 8 -0.37 -7.29 10.08
CA GLU A 8 -0.63 -6.56 11.32
C GLU A 8 -1.63 -5.43 11.08
N THR A 9 -2.58 -5.27 12.01
CA THR A 9 -3.40 -4.06 12.09
C THR A 9 -2.71 -3.07 13.01
N ILE A 10 -2.39 -1.90 12.46
CA ILE A 10 -1.72 -0.79 13.15
C ILE A 10 -2.70 0.36 13.43
N GLY A 11 -2.38 1.21 14.41
CA GLY A 11 -3.13 2.42 14.73
C GLY A 11 -2.59 3.66 14.01
N GLU A 12 -3.17 4.81 14.34
CA GLU A 12 -2.75 6.10 13.77
C GLU A 12 -1.33 6.50 14.17
N GLN A 13 -0.89 6.22 15.41
CA GLN A 13 0.45 6.60 15.84
C GLN A 13 1.55 5.84 15.08
N GLU A 14 1.35 4.54 14.88
CA GLU A 14 2.27 3.72 14.09
C GLU A 14 2.26 4.14 12.61
N MET A 15 1.09 4.46 12.05
CA MET A 15 0.96 4.99 10.69
C MET A 15 1.76 6.29 10.52
N ILE A 16 1.63 7.23 11.45
CA ILE A 16 2.41 8.49 11.43
C ILE A 16 3.91 8.18 11.56
N HIS A 17 4.30 7.26 12.43
CA HIS A 17 5.69 6.85 12.59
C HIS A 17 6.29 6.34 11.27
N TYR A 18 5.60 5.43 10.57
CA TYR A 18 6.04 4.93 9.26
C TYR A 18 6.09 6.01 8.19
N ALA A 19 5.14 6.94 8.17
CA ALA A 19 5.17 8.08 7.25
C ALA A 19 6.39 8.99 7.50
N VAL A 20 6.75 9.22 8.77
CA VAL A 20 7.96 9.97 9.13
C VAL A 20 9.22 9.22 8.73
N MET A 21 9.30 7.92 8.97
CA MET A 21 10.43 7.08 8.54
C MET A 21 10.62 7.16 7.02
N MET A 22 9.53 6.98 6.26
CA MET A 22 9.52 7.10 4.80
C MET A 22 10.01 8.48 4.34
N SER A 23 9.55 9.57 4.98
CA SER A 23 10.01 10.93 4.66
C SER A 23 11.50 11.18 4.90
N LYS A 24 12.13 10.36 5.76
CA LYS A 24 13.56 10.41 6.09
C LYS A 24 14.39 9.41 5.30
N GLY A 25 13.79 8.65 4.37
CA GLY A 25 14.46 7.58 3.63
C GLY A 25 14.91 6.42 4.52
N GLN A 26 14.25 6.22 5.67
CA GLN A 26 14.56 5.12 6.57
C GLN A 26 13.90 3.82 6.10
N LYS A 27 14.62 2.72 6.27
CA LYS A 27 14.14 1.37 5.94
C LYS A 27 13.72 0.62 7.19
N MET A 28 12.97 -0.45 6.99
CA MET A 28 12.67 -1.41 8.04
C MET A 28 13.96 -2.11 8.53
N PRO A 29 13.97 -2.72 9.73
CA PRO A 29 15.16 -3.40 10.27
C PRO A 29 15.70 -4.54 9.39
N ASP A 30 14.84 -5.16 8.57
CA ASP A 30 15.19 -6.20 7.61
C ASP A 30 15.70 -5.64 6.26
N GLY A 31 15.79 -4.31 6.13
CA GLY A 31 16.25 -3.62 4.93
C GLY A 31 15.15 -3.36 3.90
N SER A 32 13.90 -3.73 4.16
CA SER A 32 12.78 -3.47 3.25
C SER A 32 12.36 -1.99 3.23
N GLU A 33 11.87 -1.53 2.07
CA GLU A 33 11.34 -0.18 1.89
C GLU A 33 9.93 -0.06 2.50
N ILE A 34 9.60 1.14 3.00
CA ILE A 34 8.27 1.45 3.52
C ILE A 34 7.44 2.08 2.40
N MET A 35 6.23 1.59 2.22
CA MET A 35 5.28 2.14 1.26
C MET A 35 3.88 2.23 1.84
N ILE A 36 3.21 3.34 1.57
CA ILE A 36 1.85 3.61 2.03
C ILE A 36 0.91 3.47 0.82
N ILE A 37 -0.11 2.62 0.94
CA ILE A 37 -1.09 2.40 -0.11
C ILE A 37 -2.45 2.91 0.35
N ASP A 38 -3.05 3.81 -0.42
CA ASP A 38 -4.45 4.18 -0.27
C ASP A 38 -5.29 3.35 -1.25
N SER A 39 -6.05 2.39 -0.72
CA SER A 39 -6.81 1.45 -1.54
C SER A 39 -8.18 1.97 -1.98
N ARG A 40 -8.55 3.20 -1.62
CA ARG A 40 -9.83 3.81 -1.99
C ARG A 40 -9.91 4.09 -3.50
N THR A 41 -11.12 4.36 -3.98
CA THR A 41 -11.31 4.76 -5.38
C THR A 41 -10.73 6.16 -5.63
N PRO A 42 -10.31 6.49 -6.87
CA PRO A 42 -9.60 7.73 -7.17
C PRO A 42 -10.36 9.00 -6.75
N ASP A 43 -11.70 9.01 -6.87
CA ASP A 43 -12.55 10.14 -6.48
C ASP A 43 -12.46 10.48 -4.98
N TRP A 44 -12.13 9.50 -4.13
CA TRP A 44 -11.94 9.71 -2.69
C TRP A 44 -10.53 10.20 -2.40
N THR A 45 -9.53 9.61 -3.02
CA THR A 45 -8.13 10.01 -2.85
C THR A 45 -7.88 11.43 -3.38
N ALA A 46 -8.58 11.85 -4.44
CA ALA A 46 -8.54 13.22 -4.95
C ALA A 46 -9.00 14.28 -3.92
N LYS A 47 -9.77 13.89 -2.90
CA LYS A 47 -10.18 14.78 -1.79
C LYS A 47 -9.13 14.92 -0.70
N GLY A 48 -8.07 14.11 -0.76
CA GLY A 48 -7.00 14.07 0.23
C GLY A 48 -6.61 12.63 0.58
N MET A 49 -5.31 12.43 0.68
CA MET A 49 -4.68 11.18 1.14
C MET A 49 -3.46 11.52 2.01
N ILE A 50 -2.94 10.50 2.70
CA ILE A 50 -1.69 10.62 3.45
C ILE A 50 -0.57 11.03 2.49
N PRO A 51 0.24 12.06 2.80
CA PRO A 51 1.36 12.45 1.96
C PRO A 51 2.34 11.29 1.70
N GLY A 52 2.73 11.12 0.44
CA GLY A 52 3.60 10.02 0.01
C GLY A 52 2.89 8.67 -0.16
N ALA A 53 1.57 8.59 0.06
CA ALA A 53 0.80 7.40 -0.29
C ALA A 53 0.61 7.28 -1.81
N VAL A 54 0.60 6.04 -2.29
CA VAL A 54 0.25 5.68 -3.66
C VAL A 54 -1.20 5.22 -3.68
N ASN A 55 -2.02 5.78 -4.57
CA ASN A 55 -3.40 5.30 -4.73
C ASN A 55 -3.42 4.03 -5.58
N LEU A 56 -3.91 2.94 -5.01
CA LEU A 56 -4.11 1.67 -5.69
C LEU A 56 -5.51 1.13 -5.37
N PRO A 57 -6.53 1.49 -6.18
CA PRO A 57 -7.90 1.08 -5.92
C PRO A 57 -8.04 -0.43 -5.79
N TRP A 58 -8.68 -0.90 -4.71
CA TRP A 58 -8.89 -2.33 -4.46
C TRP A 58 -9.66 -3.05 -5.59
N THR A 59 -10.42 -2.31 -6.40
CA THR A 59 -11.14 -2.81 -7.57
C THR A 59 -10.20 -3.32 -8.66
N LEU A 60 -8.96 -2.81 -8.73
CA LEU A 60 -7.92 -3.28 -9.66
C LEU A 60 -7.20 -4.53 -9.16
N LEU A 61 -7.40 -4.92 -7.91
CA LEU A 61 -6.73 -6.06 -7.26
C LEU A 61 -7.69 -7.22 -6.98
N SER A 62 -8.96 -7.09 -7.37
CA SER A 62 -9.99 -8.07 -7.04
C SER A 62 -10.56 -8.70 -8.30
N GLU A 63 -10.22 -9.96 -8.53
CA GLU A 63 -10.83 -10.78 -9.59
C GLU A 63 -12.37 -10.81 -9.46
N ARG A 64 -12.88 -10.82 -8.21
CA ARG A 64 -14.31 -10.75 -7.92
C ARG A 64 -14.98 -9.44 -8.36
N LYS A 65 -14.20 -8.42 -8.72
CA LYS A 65 -14.67 -7.14 -9.28
C LYS A 65 -14.31 -6.97 -10.75
N GLY A 66 -13.78 -8.00 -11.39
CA GLY A 66 -13.47 -8.00 -12.82
C GLY A 66 -12.05 -7.54 -13.15
N ALA A 67 -11.15 -7.41 -12.17
CA ALA A 67 -9.74 -7.27 -12.47
C ALA A 67 -9.23 -8.57 -13.10
N ASP A 68 -8.57 -8.46 -14.24
CA ASP A 68 -7.98 -9.62 -14.89
C ASP A 68 -6.65 -10.00 -14.22
N PRO A 69 -6.32 -11.29 -14.11
CA PRO A 69 -5.10 -11.74 -13.44
C PRO A 69 -3.80 -11.20 -14.04
N ILE A 70 -3.80 -10.88 -15.34
CA ILE A 70 -2.61 -10.35 -16.03
C ILE A 70 -2.36 -8.91 -15.56
N SER A 71 -3.38 -8.05 -15.59
CA SER A 71 -3.27 -6.68 -15.05
C SER A 71 -2.87 -6.67 -13.57
N ILE A 72 -3.38 -7.61 -12.76
CA ILE A 72 -2.94 -7.73 -11.37
C ILE A 72 -1.44 -8.04 -11.29
N ALA A 73 -0.96 -9.01 -12.09
CA ALA A 73 0.46 -9.37 -12.13
C ALA A 73 1.35 -8.22 -12.65
N GLU A 74 0.90 -7.48 -13.67
CA GLU A 74 1.58 -6.29 -14.19
C GLU A 74 1.69 -5.21 -13.11
N ILE A 75 0.60 -4.91 -12.40
CA ILE A 75 0.62 -3.95 -11.28
C ILE A 75 1.61 -4.40 -10.20
N MET A 76 1.62 -5.69 -9.82
CA MET A 76 2.54 -6.19 -8.79
C MET A 76 4.01 -6.09 -9.20
N THR A 77 4.33 -6.43 -10.45
CA THR A 77 5.70 -6.45 -10.97
C THR A 77 6.23 -5.05 -11.30
N GLU A 78 5.43 -4.21 -11.94
CA GLU A 78 5.87 -2.89 -12.41
C GLU A 78 5.84 -1.81 -11.33
N GLN A 79 4.84 -1.85 -10.43
CA GLN A 79 4.67 -0.81 -9.40
C GLN A 79 5.29 -1.19 -8.07
N PHE A 80 5.33 -2.49 -7.74
CA PHE A 80 5.76 -2.96 -6.43
C PHE A 80 7.04 -3.80 -6.47
N TRP A 81 7.64 -3.94 -7.65
CA TRP A 81 8.90 -4.67 -7.88
C TRP A 81 8.91 -6.06 -7.22
N SER A 82 7.73 -6.68 -7.10
CA SER A 82 7.61 -8.03 -6.59
C SER A 82 8.25 -8.96 -7.62
N LYS A 83 9.37 -9.58 -7.24
CA LYS A 83 10.07 -10.55 -8.07
C LYS A 83 9.35 -11.89 -8.09
#